data_AF-A0A2D8D1L5-F1
#
_entry.id   AF-A0A2D8D1L5-F1
#
_cell.length_a   1.000
_cell.length_b   1.000
_cell.length_c   1.000
_cell.angle_alpha   90.00
_cell.angle_beta   90.00
_cell.angle_gamma   90.00
#
_symmetry.space_group_name_H-M   'P 1'
#
loop_
_entity.id
_entity.type
_entity.pdbx_description
1 polymer ?
#
loop_
_entity_poly.entity_id
_entity_poly.type
_entity_poly.pdbx_seq_one_letter_code
_entity_poly.pdbx_strand_id
1 'polypeptide(L)' 'MSGLSKSRIAAFEQCPRRLWLQVHRRELADQSEGAEALFAIGNEVGEVACALHPGGMMIEAEPDLAQRWKPRRAS' A
#
# COMPACT_ATOMS: atom_id res chain seq x y z
N MET A 1 -10.37 -1.72 -14.03
CA MET A 1 -9.89 -2.52 -12.89
C MET A 1 -8.49 -2.04 -12.55
N SER A 2 -8.35 -1.33 -11.43
CA SER A 2 -7.08 -0.74 -11.00
C SER A 2 -6.02 -1.81 -10.81
N GLY A 3 -4.80 -1.54 -11.30
CA GLY A 3 -3.66 -2.44 -11.34
C GLY A 3 -3.14 -2.88 -9.97
N LEU A 4 -1.91 -3.40 -9.95
CA LEU A 4 -1.24 -3.87 -8.74
C LEU A 4 -1.16 -2.74 -7.70
N SER A 5 -1.82 -2.93 -6.55
CA SER A 5 -1.68 -2.06 -5.37
C SER A 5 -0.54 -2.56 -4.48
N LYS A 6 -0.02 -1.71 -3.60
CA LYS A 6 1.00 -2.11 -2.60
C LYS A 6 0.58 -3.36 -1.82
N SER A 7 -0.68 -3.41 -1.39
CA SER A 7 -1.25 -4.57 -0.69
C SER A 7 -1.29 -5.84 -1.55
N ARG A 8 -1.59 -5.74 -2.86
CA ARG A 8 -1.60 -6.89 -3.77
C ARG A 8 -0.18 -7.39 -4.09
N ILE A 9 0.79 -6.48 -4.22
CA ILE A 9 2.20 -6.84 -4.41
C ILE A 9 2.71 -7.58 -3.17
N ALA A 10 2.50 -7.02 -1.98
CA ALA A 10 2.89 -7.66 -0.73
C ALA A 10 2.20 -9.03 -0.55
N ALA A 11 0.90 -9.15 -0.91
CA ALA A 11 0.21 -10.43 -0.86
C ALA A 11 0.83 -11.48 -1.81
N PHE A 12 1.28 -11.06 -3.00
CA PHE A 12 1.97 -11.94 -3.95
C PHE A 12 3.34 -12.38 -3.43
N GLU A 13 4.14 -11.46 -2.91
CA GLU A 13 5.47 -11.73 -2.36
C GLU A 13 5.40 -12.68 -1.15
N GLN A 14 4.40 -12.52 -0.29
CA GLN A 14 4.16 -13.44 0.82
C GLN A 14 3.69 -14.82 0.34
N CYS A 15 2.70 -14.84 -0.56
CA CYS A 15 2.17 -16.08 -1.12
C CYS A 15 1.39 -15.80 -2.41
N PRO A 16 1.86 -16.26 -3.58
CA PRO A 16 1.16 -16.04 -4.86
C PRO A 16 -0.30 -16.53 -4.85
N ARG A 17 -0.57 -17.64 -4.13
CA ARG A 17 -1.93 -18.18 -3.96
C ARG A 17 -2.85 -17.23 -3.19
N ARG A 18 -2.33 -16.48 -2.21
CA ARG A 18 -3.09 -15.47 -1.45
C ARG A 18 -3.56 -14.35 -2.38
N LEU A 19 -2.67 -13.82 -3.23
CA LEU A 19 -3.08 -12.81 -4.22
C LEU A 19 -4.15 -13.38 -5.17
N TRP A 20 -3.95 -14.59 -5.68
CA TRP A 20 -4.90 -15.21 -6.60
C TRP A 20 -6.30 -15.33 -5.98
N LEU A 21 -6.40 -15.80 -4.73
CA LEU A 21 -7.68 -15.87 -4.00
C LEU A 21 -8.29 -14.48 -3.81
N GLN A 22 -7.52 -13.47 -3.42
CA GLN A 22 -8.02 -12.09 -3.27
C GLN A 22 -8.57 -11.48 -4.57
N VAL A 23 -8.05 -11.89 -5.74
CA VAL A 23 -8.50 -11.37 -7.04
C VAL A 23 -9.68 -12.17 -7.59
N HIS A 24 -9.63 -13.50 -7.50
CA HIS A 24 -10.54 -14.39 -8.22
C HIS A 24 -11.57 -15.12 -7.33
N ARG A 25 -11.34 -15.19 -6.01
CA ARG A 25 -12.16 -15.94 -5.03
C ARG A 25 -12.20 -15.20 -3.68
N ARG A 26 -12.75 -13.99 -3.65
CA ARG A 26 -12.74 -13.10 -2.48
C ARG A 26 -13.45 -13.69 -1.27
N GLU A 27 -14.46 -14.51 -1.51
CA GLU A 27 -15.19 -15.28 -0.52
C GLU A 27 -14.32 -16.29 0.25
N LEU A 28 -13.20 -16.72 -0.33
CA LEU A 28 -12.20 -17.58 0.30
C LEU A 28 -10.98 -16.80 0.78
N ALA A 29 -10.88 -15.51 0.43
CA ALA A 29 -9.79 -14.67 0.83
C ALA A 29 -10.03 -14.19 2.26
N ASP A 30 -9.31 -14.79 3.20
CA ASP A 30 -9.31 -14.36 4.59
C ASP A 30 -8.90 -12.88 4.67
N GLN A 31 -9.79 -12.07 5.23
CA GLN A 31 -9.51 -10.67 5.54
C GLN A 31 -8.96 -10.66 6.95
N SER A 32 -7.70 -10.26 7.12
CA SER A 32 -7.11 -10.22 8.45
C SER A 32 -7.85 -9.18 9.28
N GLU A 33 -8.70 -9.64 10.18
CA GLU A 33 -9.26 -8.83 11.25
C GLU A 33 -8.08 -8.17 11.98
N GLY A 34 -8.06 -6.84 12.00
CA GLY A 34 -6.97 -6.05 12.60
C GLY A 34 -5.98 -5.39 11.65
N ALA A 35 -6.13 -5.52 10.32
CA ALA A 35 -5.29 -4.76 9.39
C ALA A 35 -5.39 -3.23 9.62
N GLU A 36 -6.60 -2.72 9.89
CA GLU A 36 -6.82 -1.31 10.22
C GLU A 36 -6.10 -0.89 11.50
N ALA A 37 -6.14 -1.73 12.54
CA ALA A 37 -5.43 -1.47 13.80
C ALA A 37 -3.91 -1.42 13.58
N LEU A 38 -3.37 -2.33 12.78
CA LEU A 38 -1.94 -2.31 12.42
C LEU A 38 -1.56 -1.06 11.61
N PHE A 39 -2.42 -0.59 10.71
CA PHE A 39 -2.19 0.67 9.99
C PHE A 39 -2.23 1.88 10.93
N ALA A 40 -3.18 1.93 11.87
CA ALA A 40 -3.25 3.01 12.86
C ALA A 40 -1.97 3.08 13.70
N ILE A 41 -1.51 1.93 14.22
CA ILE A 41 -0.24 1.84 14.96
C ILE A 41 0.94 2.29 14.08
N GLY A 42 0.97 1.89 12.81
CA GLY A 42 2.01 2.32 11.88
C GLY A 42 2.05 3.84 11.67
N ASN A 43 0.88 4.48 11.61
CA ASN A 43 0.77 5.93 11.49
C ASN A 43 1.30 6.64 12.74
N GLU A 44 0.92 6.18 13.94
CA GLU A 44 1.43 6.71 15.22
C GLU A 44 2.96 6.61 15.30
N VAL A 45 3.52 5.47 14.90
CA VAL A 45 4.98 5.29 14.82
C VAL A 45 5.61 6.28 13.84
N GLY A 46 4.97 6.52 12.70
CA GLY A 46 5.42 7.50 11.70
C GLY A 46 5.45 8.93 12.24
N GLU A 47 4.44 9.32 13.01
CA GLU A 47 4.39 10.63 13.69
C GLU A 47 5.55 10.79 14.67
N VAL A 48 5.78 9.77 15.52
CA VAL A 48 6.90 9.77 16.47
C VAL A 48 8.24 9.85 15.73
N ALA A 49 8.42 9.10 14.65
CA ALA A 49 9.64 9.14 13.86
C ALA A 49 9.92 10.53 13.27
N CYS A 50 8.88 11.23 12.78
CA CYS A 50 9.02 12.60 12.29
C CYS A 50 9.43 13.57 13.42
N ALA A 51 8.83 13.43 14.61
CA ALA A 51 9.13 14.28 15.76
C ALA A 51 10.57 14.10 16.29
N LEU A 52 11.12 12.88 16.20
CA LEU A 52 12.47 12.57 16.67
C LEU A 52 13.57 13.00 15.69
N HIS A 53 13.26 13.09 14.39
CA HIS A 53 14.24 13.44 13.37
C HIS A 53 14.31 14.97 13.17
N PRO A 54 15.50 15.60 13.20
CA PRO A 54 15.63 17.01 12.85
C PRO A 54 15.14 17.29 11.42
N GLY A 55 14.11 18.12 11.27
CA GLY A 55 13.48 18.37 9.97
C GLY A 55 12.65 17.20 9.43
N GLY A 56 12.27 16.23 10.28
CA GLY A 56 11.35 15.17 9.91
C GLY A 56 9.99 15.71 9.50
N MET A 57 9.46 15.23 8.38
CA MET A 57 8.14 15.61 7.89
C MET A 57 7.40 14.38 7.33
N MET A 58 6.11 14.30 7.63
CA MET A 58 5.23 13.29 7.05
C MET A 58 5.01 13.58 5.57
N ILE A 59 5.14 12.56 4.72
CA ILE A 59 4.82 12.65 3.30
C ILE A 59 3.46 11.99 3.11
N GLU A 60 2.46 12.82 2.78
CA GLU A 60 1.13 12.32 2.48
C GLU A 60 1.14 11.44 1.23
N ALA A 61 0.46 10.31 1.32
CA ALA A 61 0.27 9.43 0.19
C ALA A 61 -0.76 10.03 -0.77
N GLU A 62 -0.30 10.76 -1.79
CA GLU A 62 -1.20 11.24 -2.85
C GLU A 62 -1.89 10.03 -3.54
N PRO A 63 -3.21 10.08 -3.73
CA PRO A 63 -4.00 8.92 -4.15
C PRO A 63 -3.76 8.49 -5.61
N ASP A 64 -3.03 9.25 -6.43
CA ASP A 64 -2.87 8.94 -7.85
C ASP A 64 -1.43 9.14 -8.38
N LEU A 65 -0.61 8.11 -8.20
CA LEU A 65 0.71 8.04 -8.86
C LEU A 65 0.60 7.84 -10.38
N ALA A 66 -0.55 7.39 -10.91
CA ALA A 66 -0.74 7.14 -12.34
C ALA A 66 -0.93 8.45 -13.13
N GLN A 67 -1.51 9.50 -12.52
CA GLN A 67 -1.69 10.81 -13.16
C GLN A 67 -0.39 11.54 -13.51
N ARG A 68 0.73 11.24 -12.83
CA ARG A 68 2.03 11.91 -13.07
C ARG A 68 2.87 11.28 -14.18
N TRP A 69 2.55 10.08 -14.65
CA TRP A 69 3.35 9.42 -15.69
C TRP A 69 2.99 10.00 -17.08
N LYS A 70 3.69 11.07 -17.48
CA LYS A 70 3.69 11.53 -18.87
C LYS A 70 4.79 10.77 -19.62
N PRO A 71 4.47 9.84 -20.54
CA PRO A 71 5.50 9.24 -21.38
C PRO A 71 6.19 10.37 -22.15
N ARG A 72 7.53 10.45 -22.05
CA ARG A 72 8.33 11.28 -22.97
C ARG A 72 8.04 10.75 -24.38
N ARG A 73 7.35 11.55 -25.20
CA ARG A 73 7.25 11.26 -26.64
C ARG A 73 8.69 11.13 -27.16
N ALA A 74 9.04 9.95 -27.65
CA ALA A 74 10.25 9.76 -28.43
C ALA A 74 10.10 10.63 -29.68
N SER A 75 11.13 11.44 -29.95
CA SER A 75 11.22 12.30 -31.12
C SER A 75 11.57 11.51 -32.37
#